data_AF-A0A453SHM2-F1
#
_entry.id   AF-A0A453SHM2-F1
#
_cell.length_a   1.000
_cell.length_b   1.000
_cell.length_c   1.000
_cell.angle_alpha   90.00
_cell.angle_beta   90.00
_cell.angle_gamma   90.00
#
_symmetry.space_group_name_H-M   'P 1'
#
loop_
_entity.id
_entity.type
_entity.pdbx_description
1 polymer ?
#
loop_
_entity_poly.entity_id
_entity_poly.type
_entity_poly.pdbx_seq_one_letter_code
_entity_poly.pdbx_strand_id
1 'polypeptide(L)'
;RLFGFNGGRLRMDERIDLSMSDPDLVPLIIQENYINYRPSAVGKDDSGVKRMNYLARAAESIADGDIVNVQIRRYRQWQLSQAACLASSIVPAALMHGNREVLEAGERNFNRFGGWLGKYSTTNKNKRLLEDVHSHILASQQANLDREALRLDYLTLLLRQLTGPLKTMPKEEAVQKVVEFMDTYSLSQEDFDTLVELSKFKGHPNPMDGIQPAVKSALTKAYKQGSSSRVVRSADLINIPGMKKTLKKRVAAILEPLDESLPEETGVASAEGDEEELSDAENDDELVPGDSKPKLDLQSDNKKGIQVQLNLKSNGNGSSAKKAPAARSKAPGSAGKAVGGSGGKRKR
;
A
#
# COMPACT_ATOMS: atom_id res chain seq x y z
N ARG A 1 -27.11 -3.76 -21.75
CA ARG A 1 -27.77 -4.68 -22.72
C ARG A 1 -27.99 -6.06 -22.11
N LEU A 2 -26.95 -6.69 -21.56
CA LEU A 2 -27.03 -8.01 -20.89
C LEU A 2 -28.14 -8.11 -19.82
N PHE A 3 -28.26 -7.13 -18.91
CA PHE A 3 -29.33 -7.12 -17.89
C PHE A 3 -30.69 -6.60 -18.36
N GLY A 4 -30.77 -5.99 -19.55
CA GLY A 4 -32.02 -5.40 -20.01
C GLY A 4 -33.09 -6.47 -20.19
N PHE A 5 -34.36 -6.06 -20.31
CA PHE A 5 -35.46 -7.00 -20.54
C PHE A 5 -35.24 -7.92 -21.75
N ASN A 6 -34.64 -7.39 -22.83
CA ASN A 6 -34.27 -8.15 -24.03
C ASN A 6 -32.99 -8.98 -23.88
N GLY A 7 -32.27 -8.87 -22.76
CA GLY A 7 -31.04 -9.63 -22.48
C GLY A 7 -31.27 -11.14 -22.53
N GLY A 8 -32.44 -11.61 -22.07
CA GLY A 8 -32.86 -13.00 -22.19
C GLY A 8 -33.00 -13.51 -23.64
N ARG A 9 -33.20 -12.61 -24.61
CA ARG A 9 -33.38 -12.94 -26.04
C ARG A 9 -32.07 -12.89 -26.85
N LEU A 10 -30.99 -12.38 -26.27
CA LEU A 10 -29.69 -12.35 -26.92
C LEU A 10 -29.16 -13.77 -27.11
N ARG A 11 -28.60 -14.03 -28.30
CA ARG A 11 -27.90 -15.29 -28.58
C ARG A 11 -26.59 -15.36 -27.78
N MET A 12 -26.04 -16.57 -27.67
CA MET A 12 -24.86 -16.81 -26.83
C MET A 12 -23.61 -16.09 -27.34
N ASP A 13 -23.41 -16.06 -28.66
CA ASP A 13 -22.37 -15.29 -29.35
C ASP A 13 -22.45 -13.80 -28.99
N GLU A 14 -23.62 -13.18 -29.11
CA GLU A 14 -23.83 -11.77 -28.76
C GLU A 14 -23.55 -11.48 -27.29
N ARG A 15 -23.89 -12.43 -26.39
CA ARG A 15 -23.61 -12.29 -24.96
C ARG A 15 -22.11 -12.38 -24.68
N ILE A 16 -21.40 -13.29 -25.37
CA ILE A 16 -19.95 -13.42 -25.27
C ILE A 16 -19.29 -12.14 -25.77
N ASP A 17 -19.65 -11.64 -26.95
CA ASP A 17 -19.09 -10.42 -27.54
C ASP A 17 -19.28 -9.20 -26.61
N LEU A 18 -20.48 -9.05 -26.04
CA LEU A 18 -20.75 -7.98 -25.07
C LEU A 18 -19.98 -8.13 -23.76
N SER A 19 -19.71 -9.37 -23.33
CA SER A 19 -18.93 -9.62 -22.11
C SER A 19 -17.42 -9.46 -22.32
N MET A 20 -16.95 -9.78 -23.52
CA MET A 20 -15.54 -9.76 -23.94
C MET A 20 -15.11 -8.43 -24.53
N SER A 21 -16.02 -7.49 -24.75
CA SER A 21 -15.67 -6.15 -25.22
C SER A 21 -14.68 -5.46 -24.28
N ASP A 22 -14.78 -5.74 -22.98
CA ASP A 22 -13.81 -5.35 -21.96
C ASP A 22 -13.84 -6.36 -20.79
N PRO A 23 -12.95 -7.38 -20.80
CA PRO A 23 -12.95 -8.42 -19.78
C PRO A 23 -12.47 -7.93 -18.40
N ASP A 24 -11.93 -6.70 -18.30
CA ASP A 24 -11.51 -6.10 -17.05
C ASP A 24 -12.66 -5.34 -16.38
N LEU A 25 -13.38 -4.51 -17.16
CA LEU A 25 -14.41 -3.63 -16.62
C LEU A 25 -15.81 -4.25 -16.61
N VAL A 26 -16.16 -5.07 -17.61
CA VAL A 26 -17.53 -5.63 -17.70
C VAL A 26 -17.90 -6.47 -16.46
N PRO A 27 -17.03 -7.37 -15.95
CA PRO A 27 -17.32 -8.10 -14.71
C PRO A 27 -17.60 -7.18 -13.51
N LEU A 28 -16.84 -6.09 -13.37
CA LEU A 28 -17.02 -5.12 -12.28
C LEU A 28 -18.33 -4.35 -12.41
N ILE A 29 -18.70 -3.96 -13.63
CA ILE A 29 -19.99 -3.29 -13.90
C ILE A 29 -21.14 -4.25 -13.58
N ILE A 30 -21.00 -5.54 -13.89
CA ILE A 30 -22.01 -6.55 -13.59
C ILE A 30 -22.16 -6.77 -12.10
N GLN A 31 -21.05 -6.94 -11.38
CA GLN A 31 -21.03 -7.09 -9.93
C GLN A 31 -21.62 -5.88 -9.20
N GLU A 32 -21.39 -4.66 -9.67
CA GLU A 32 -21.94 -3.46 -9.02
C GLU A 32 -23.48 -3.36 -9.21
N ASN A 33 -24.00 -3.80 -10.36
CA ASN A 33 -25.37 -3.49 -10.76
C ASN A 33 -26.34 -4.68 -10.71
N TYR A 34 -25.91 -5.94 -10.61
CA TYR A 34 -26.83 -7.10 -10.69
C TYR A 34 -27.94 -7.04 -9.62
N ILE A 35 -27.64 -6.49 -8.44
CA ILE A 35 -28.58 -6.35 -7.33
C ILE A 35 -29.72 -5.36 -7.61
N ASN A 36 -29.46 -4.38 -8.48
CA ASN A 36 -30.44 -3.39 -8.91
C ASN A 36 -31.44 -3.93 -9.93
N TYR A 37 -31.31 -5.15 -10.42
CA TYR A 37 -32.27 -5.71 -11.37
C TYR A 37 -33.24 -6.67 -10.70
N ARG A 38 -34.49 -6.63 -11.15
CA ARG A 38 -35.52 -7.60 -10.78
C ARG A 38 -35.59 -8.69 -11.86
N PRO A 39 -35.34 -9.97 -11.51
CA PRO A 39 -35.40 -11.06 -12.46
C PRO A 39 -36.78 -11.17 -13.12
N SER A 40 -36.83 -11.17 -14.45
CA SER A 40 -38.09 -11.38 -15.19
C SER A 40 -38.71 -12.75 -14.90
N ALA A 41 -37.90 -13.76 -14.54
CA ALA A 41 -38.34 -15.12 -14.25
C ALA A 41 -39.11 -15.26 -12.92
N VAL A 42 -38.94 -14.31 -11.99
CA VAL A 42 -39.49 -14.40 -10.63
C VAL A 42 -41.00 -14.06 -10.58
N GLY A 43 -41.54 -13.36 -11.59
CA GLY A 43 -42.96 -13.01 -11.65
C GLY A 43 -43.44 -12.20 -10.44
N LYS A 44 -44.68 -12.47 -9.96
CA LYS A 44 -45.17 -11.96 -8.68
C LYS A 44 -44.54 -12.77 -7.55
N ASP A 45 -43.76 -12.09 -6.71
CA ASP A 45 -43.09 -12.68 -5.55
C ASP A 45 -43.43 -11.83 -4.33
N ASP A 46 -44.59 -12.12 -3.74
CA ASP A 46 -45.11 -11.41 -2.56
C ASP A 46 -44.23 -11.66 -1.32
N SER A 47 -43.41 -12.72 -1.35
CA SER A 47 -42.49 -13.11 -0.26
C SER A 47 -41.08 -12.56 -0.40
N GLY A 48 -40.65 -12.16 -1.61
CA GLY A 48 -39.28 -11.77 -1.93
C GLY A 48 -38.24 -12.91 -1.92
N VAL A 49 -38.61 -14.12 -1.50
CA VAL A 49 -37.69 -15.26 -1.32
C VAL A 49 -37.15 -15.74 -2.66
N LYS A 50 -37.98 -15.74 -3.71
CA LYS A 50 -37.54 -16.18 -5.04
C LYS A 50 -36.49 -15.22 -5.58
N ARG A 51 -36.72 -13.90 -5.48
CA ARG A 51 -35.71 -12.90 -5.87
C ARG A 51 -34.40 -13.10 -5.11
N MET A 52 -34.47 -13.34 -3.80
CA MET A 52 -33.29 -13.57 -2.98
C MET A 52 -32.51 -14.81 -3.42
N ASN A 53 -33.18 -15.89 -3.83
CA ASN A 53 -32.51 -17.08 -4.37
C ASN A 53 -31.76 -16.78 -5.67
N TYR A 54 -32.35 -16.02 -6.60
CA TYR A 54 -31.67 -15.62 -7.84
C TYR A 54 -30.45 -14.72 -7.57
N LEU A 55 -30.56 -13.80 -6.60
CA LEU A 55 -29.44 -12.97 -6.16
C LEU A 55 -28.29 -13.82 -5.60
N ALA A 56 -28.60 -14.78 -4.73
CA ALA A 56 -27.60 -15.69 -4.17
C ALA A 56 -26.89 -16.50 -5.26
N ARG A 57 -27.63 -17.07 -6.22
CA ARG A 57 -27.06 -17.81 -7.35
C ARG A 57 -26.21 -16.93 -8.27
N ALA A 58 -26.61 -15.68 -8.49
CA ALA A 58 -25.81 -14.73 -9.23
C ALA A 58 -24.51 -14.38 -8.50
N ALA A 59 -24.56 -14.22 -7.17
CA ALA A 59 -23.39 -13.96 -6.34
C ALA A 59 -22.40 -15.14 -6.34
N GLU A 60 -22.89 -16.38 -6.24
CA GLU A 60 -22.07 -17.61 -6.38
C GLU A 60 -21.33 -17.63 -7.72
N SER A 61 -22.05 -17.38 -8.82
CA SER A 61 -21.44 -17.35 -10.16
C SER A 61 -20.38 -16.25 -10.31
N ILE A 62 -20.58 -15.07 -9.71
CA ILE A 62 -19.57 -14.00 -9.69
C ILE A 62 -18.33 -14.44 -8.90
N ALA A 63 -18.51 -15.13 -7.77
CA ALA A 63 -17.40 -15.65 -6.96
C ALA A 63 -16.60 -16.72 -7.72
N ASP A 64 -17.27 -17.64 -8.43
CA ASP A 64 -16.60 -18.60 -9.31
C ASP A 64 -15.80 -17.90 -10.40
N GLY A 65 -16.37 -16.85 -11.00
CA GLY A 65 -15.68 -15.99 -11.97
C GLY A 65 -14.40 -15.36 -11.40
N ASP A 66 -14.41 -14.92 -10.13
CA ASP A 66 -13.23 -14.36 -9.46
C ASP A 66 -12.14 -15.41 -9.23
N ILE A 67 -12.50 -16.64 -8.84
CA ILE A 67 -11.56 -17.75 -8.70
C ILE A 67 -10.86 -18.04 -10.04
N VAL A 68 -11.62 -18.10 -11.14
CA VAL A 68 -11.05 -18.29 -12.49
C VAL A 68 -10.20 -17.08 -12.91
N ASN A 69 -10.62 -15.86 -12.58
CA ASN A 69 -9.87 -14.64 -12.86
C ASN A 69 -8.50 -14.62 -12.16
N VAL A 70 -8.39 -15.17 -10.94
CA VAL A 70 -7.09 -15.39 -10.27
C VAL A 70 -6.21 -16.33 -11.11
N GLN A 71 -6.76 -17.41 -11.65
CA GLN A 71 -5.99 -18.33 -12.50
C GLN A 71 -5.45 -17.64 -13.77
N ILE A 72 -6.28 -16.81 -14.39
CA ILE A 72 -5.91 -16.05 -15.58
C ILE A 72 -4.79 -15.06 -15.26
N ARG A 73 -4.95 -14.23 -14.22
CA ARG A 73 -4.02 -13.13 -13.94
C ARG A 73 -2.73 -13.61 -13.27
N ARG A 74 -2.81 -14.56 -12.34
CA ARG A 74 -1.65 -15.06 -11.59
C ARG A 74 -0.83 -16.06 -12.40
N TYR A 75 -1.49 -16.98 -13.12
CA TYR A 75 -0.82 -18.06 -13.85
C TYR A 75 -0.86 -17.89 -15.37
N ARG A 76 -1.33 -16.75 -15.87
CA ARG A 76 -1.36 -16.39 -17.32
C ARG A 76 -2.16 -17.39 -18.16
N GLN A 77 -3.19 -18.02 -17.59
CA GLN A 77 -4.02 -19.03 -18.26
C GLN A 77 -5.17 -18.39 -19.08
N TRP A 78 -4.83 -17.62 -20.12
CA TRP A 78 -5.80 -16.87 -20.94
C TRP A 78 -6.86 -17.72 -21.65
N GLN A 79 -6.59 -19.02 -21.83
CA GLN A 79 -7.54 -20.01 -22.35
C GLN A 79 -8.82 -20.13 -21.51
N LEU A 80 -8.78 -19.74 -20.22
CA LEU A 80 -9.94 -19.74 -19.32
C LEU A 80 -10.81 -18.48 -19.44
N SER A 81 -10.43 -17.50 -20.27
CA SER A 81 -11.13 -16.21 -20.40
C SER A 81 -12.62 -16.36 -20.70
N GLN A 82 -13.00 -17.24 -21.64
CA GLN A 82 -14.41 -17.48 -21.98
C GLN A 82 -15.19 -18.08 -20.81
N ALA A 83 -14.59 -19.01 -20.07
CA ALA A 83 -15.19 -19.58 -18.87
C ALA A 83 -15.34 -18.53 -17.76
N ALA A 84 -14.34 -17.66 -17.58
CA ALA A 84 -14.42 -16.54 -16.64
C ALA A 84 -15.55 -15.59 -17.00
N CYS A 85 -15.68 -15.18 -18.27
CA CYS A 85 -16.76 -14.29 -18.70
C CYS A 85 -18.15 -14.93 -18.58
N LEU A 86 -18.26 -16.24 -18.81
CA LEU A 86 -19.50 -16.97 -18.60
C LEU A 86 -19.95 -16.85 -17.14
N ALA A 87 -19.05 -17.15 -16.19
CA ALA A 87 -19.34 -17.14 -14.76
C ALA A 87 -19.49 -15.72 -14.19
N SER A 88 -18.61 -14.79 -14.56
CA SER A 88 -18.60 -13.43 -14.01
C SER A 88 -19.69 -12.53 -14.62
N SER A 89 -20.09 -12.78 -15.86
CA SER A 89 -20.86 -11.82 -16.66
C SER A 89 -22.17 -12.40 -17.21
N ILE A 90 -22.10 -13.51 -17.94
CA ILE A 90 -23.25 -14.02 -18.70
C ILE A 90 -24.27 -14.70 -17.77
N VAL A 91 -23.83 -15.57 -16.86
CA VAL A 91 -24.71 -16.28 -15.93
C VAL A 91 -25.40 -15.31 -14.95
N PRO A 92 -24.70 -14.37 -14.29
CA PRO A 92 -25.35 -13.37 -13.44
C PRO A 92 -26.37 -12.53 -14.21
N ALA A 93 -26.03 -12.13 -15.44
CA ALA A 93 -26.97 -11.40 -16.30
C ALA A 93 -28.18 -12.24 -16.72
N ALA A 94 -28.00 -13.53 -17.01
CA ALA A 94 -29.09 -14.43 -17.37
C ALA A 94 -30.04 -14.67 -16.19
N LEU A 95 -29.51 -14.76 -14.97
CA LEU A 95 -30.30 -14.93 -13.76
C LEU A 95 -31.05 -13.64 -13.37
N MET A 96 -30.42 -12.48 -13.56
CA MET A 96 -30.91 -11.20 -13.05
C MET A 96 -31.51 -10.28 -14.11
N HIS A 97 -31.64 -10.70 -15.38
CA HIS A 97 -32.19 -9.81 -16.41
C HIS A 97 -33.62 -9.35 -16.08
N GLY A 98 -33.94 -8.10 -16.37
CA GLY A 98 -35.30 -7.58 -16.19
C GLY A 98 -35.35 -6.08 -16.02
N ASN A 99 -36.27 -5.60 -15.18
CA ASN A 99 -36.41 -4.17 -14.92
C ASN A 99 -35.43 -3.73 -13.82
N ARG A 100 -34.80 -2.57 -14.01
CA ARG A 100 -33.93 -1.97 -12.98
C ARG A 100 -34.79 -1.29 -11.92
N GLU A 101 -34.44 -1.51 -10.67
CA GLU A 101 -35.01 -0.91 -9.48
C GLU A 101 -33.92 -0.15 -8.71
N VAL A 102 -34.36 0.90 -8.04
CA VAL A 102 -33.49 1.74 -7.21
C VAL A 102 -33.56 1.20 -5.77
N LEU A 103 -32.40 0.97 -5.15
CA LEU A 103 -32.32 0.45 -3.77
C LEU A 103 -32.24 1.56 -2.73
N GLU A 104 -31.69 2.72 -3.09
CA GLU A 104 -31.53 3.87 -2.19
C GLU A 104 -32.41 5.04 -2.66
N ALA A 105 -33.14 5.67 -1.73
CA ALA A 105 -33.93 6.85 -2.06
C ALA A 105 -33.06 7.97 -2.65
N GLY A 106 -33.38 8.43 -3.85
CA GLY A 106 -32.64 9.48 -4.56
C GLY A 106 -31.52 9.00 -5.49
N GLU A 107 -31.28 7.69 -5.60
CA GLU A 107 -30.35 7.16 -6.59
C GLU A 107 -30.90 7.34 -8.02
N ARG A 108 -30.02 7.75 -8.93
CA ARG A 108 -30.35 7.88 -10.35
C ARG A 108 -30.58 6.50 -10.97
N ASN A 109 -31.58 6.38 -11.84
CA ASN A 109 -31.93 5.11 -12.47
C ASN A 109 -31.03 4.75 -13.68
N PHE A 110 -29.71 4.69 -13.47
CA PHE A 110 -28.75 4.25 -14.48
C PHE A 110 -27.73 3.28 -13.89
N ASN A 111 -27.06 2.50 -14.73
CA ASN A 111 -26.01 1.59 -14.27
C ASN A 111 -24.81 2.36 -13.72
N ARG A 112 -24.45 2.09 -12.46
CA ARG A 112 -23.28 2.68 -11.82
C ARG A 112 -22.02 2.06 -12.42
N PHE A 113 -20.94 2.84 -12.48
CA PHE A 113 -19.62 2.29 -12.76
C PHE A 113 -19.14 1.44 -11.56
N GLY A 114 -18.27 0.45 -11.80
CA GLY A 114 -17.77 -0.42 -10.73
C GLY A 114 -17.03 0.37 -9.65
N GLY A 115 -17.59 0.44 -8.44
CA GLY A 115 -17.01 1.19 -7.32
C GLY A 115 -15.80 0.50 -6.69
N TRP A 116 -15.53 -0.75 -7.08
CA TRP A 116 -14.47 -1.59 -6.54
C TRP A 116 -13.07 -0.97 -6.70
N LEU A 117 -12.74 -0.39 -7.85
CA LEU A 117 -11.42 0.18 -8.13
C LEU A 117 -11.05 1.30 -7.14
N GLY A 118 -11.99 2.21 -6.89
CA GLY A 118 -11.82 3.29 -5.91
C GLY A 118 -11.63 2.75 -4.49
N LYS A 119 -12.49 1.80 -4.08
CA LYS A 119 -12.40 1.14 -2.76
C LYS A 119 -11.09 0.38 -2.58
N TYR A 120 -10.61 -0.29 -3.62
CA TYR A 120 -9.35 -1.02 -3.61
C TYR A 120 -8.16 -0.07 -3.43
N SER A 121 -8.14 1.06 -4.14
CA SER A 121 -7.13 2.11 -3.96
C SER A 121 -7.13 2.68 -2.54
N THR A 122 -8.30 3.02 -1.99
CA THR A 122 -8.43 3.47 -0.59
C THR A 122 -7.94 2.41 0.39
N THR A 123 -8.26 1.13 0.15
CA THR A 123 -7.80 0.02 1.00
C THR A 123 -6.27 -0.07 1.01
N ASN A 124 -5.63 0.01 -0.16
CA ASN A 124 -4.17 -0.04 -0.27
C ASN A 124 -3.49 1.19 0.34
N LYS A 125 -4.06 2.39 0.15
CA LYS A 125 -3.61 3.60 0.85
C LYS A 125 -3.64 3.39 2.37
N ASN A 126 -4.75 2.92 2.90
CA ASN A 126 -4.94 2.72 4.34
C ASN A 126 -4.02 1.63 4.91
N LYS A 127 -3.76 0.55 4.16
CA LYS A 127 -2.78 -0.49 4.54
C LYS A 127 -1.37 0.08 4.69
N ARG A 128 -0.93 0.90 3.73
CA ARG A 128 0.40 1.55 3.77
C ARG A 128 0.51 2.53 4.94
N LEU A 129 -0.53 3.32 5.17
CA LEU A 129 -0.58 4.24 6.31
C LEU A 129 -0.51 3.49 7.66
N LEU A 130 -1.22 2.37 7.78
CA LEU A 130 -1.14 1.52 8.96
C LEU A 130 0.26 0.92 9.15
N GLU A 131 0.95 0.59 8.05
CA GLU A 131 2.32 0.05 8.07
C GLU A 131 3.36 1.09 8.54
N ASP A 132 3.21 2.35 8.15
CA ASP A 132 4.03 3.45 8.66
C ASP A 132 3.84 3.59 10.19
N VAL A 133 2.59 3.61 10.68
CA VAL A 133 2.29 3.67 12.13
C VAL A 133 2.84 2.46 12.88
N HIS A 134 2.67 1.26 12.31
CA HIS A 134 3.16 0.01 12.88
C HIS A 134 4.69 0.02 13.04
N SER A 135 5.40 0.50 12.02
CA SER A 135 6.86 0.62 12.04
C SER A 135 7.34 1.55 13.15
N HIS A 136 6.65 2.66 13.40
CA HIS A 136 6.97 3.57 14.49
C HIS A 136 6.73 2.97 15.87
N ILE A 137 5.62 2.24 16.05
CA ILE A 137 5.34 1.53 17.30
C ILE A 137 6.40 0.45 17.57
N LEU A 138 6.83 -0.30 16.56
CA LEU A 138 7.91 -1.27 16.72
C LEU A 138 9.25 -0.61 17.09
N ALA A 139 9.58 0.51 16.44
CA ALA A 139 10.79 1.27 16.75
C ALA A 139 10.80 1.83 18.18
N SER A 140 9.62 2.04 18.78
CA SER A 140 9.50 2.47 20.18
C SER A 140 10.00 1.43 21.19
N GLN A 141 10.09 0.15 20.78
CA GLN A 141 10.38 -1.03 21.61
C GLN A 141 9.41 -1.25 22.78
N GLN A 142 8.33 -0.48 22.88
CA GLN A 142 7.34 -0.63 23.96
C GLN A 142 6.34 -1.76 23.70
N ALA A 143 6.12 -2.10 22.43
CA ALA A 143 5.20 -3.15 22.03
C ALA A 143 5.73 -3.88 20.80
N ASN A 144 5.67 -5.22 20.84
CA ASN A 144 5.90 -6.06 19.68
C ASN A 144 4.55 -6.60 19.21
N LEU A 145 3.98 -5.95 18.20
CA LEU A 145 2.62 -6.18 17.73
C LEU A 145 2.68 -6.65 16.29
N ASP A 146 1.72 -7.50 15.90
CA ASP A 146 1.47 -7.75 14.49
C ASP A 146 0.56 -6.66 13.90
N ARG A 147 0.63 -6.47 12.59
CA ARG A 147 -0.17 -5.48 11.83
C ARG A 147 -1.66 -5.72 12.00
N GLU A 148 -2.08 -6.99 12.02
CA GLU A 148 -3.47 -7.36 12.21
C GLU A 148 -3.97 -7.04 13.62
N ALA A 149 -3.20 -7.40 14.65
CA ALA A 149 -3.50 -7.07 16.04
C ALA A 149 -3.58 -5.55 16.25
N LEU A 150 -2.64 -4.79 15.67
CA LEU A 150 -2.68 -3.32 15.73
C LEU A 150 -4.01 -2.76 15.20
N ARG A 151 -4.49 -3.30 14.07
CA ARG A 151 -5.74 -2.87 13.43
C ARG A 151 -6.99 -3.28 14.20
N LEU A 152 -7.07 -4.53 14.67
CA LEU A 152 -8.30 -5.10 15.21
C LEU A 152 -8.45 -4.85 16.72
N ASP A 153 -7.36 -4.98 17.49
CA ASP A 153 -7.43 -4.99 18.95
C ASP A 153 -6.97 -3.65 19.55
N TYR A 154 -5.89 -3.07 19.01
CA TYR A 154 -5.24 -1.92 19.63
C TYR A 154 -5.72 -0.58 19.10
N LEU A 155 -6.13 -0.48 17.83
CA LEU A 155 -6.50 0.79 17.19
C LEU A 155 -7.52 1.59 18.03
N THR A 156 -8.59 0.93 18.49
CA THR A 156 -9.62 1.57 19.32
C THR A 156 -9.08 2.02 20.68
N LEU A 157 -8.19 1.25 21.30
CA LEU A 157 -7.58 1.59 22.58
C LEU A 157 -6.60 2.76 22.45
N LEU A 158 -5.77 2.75 21.42
CA LEU A 158 -4.85 3.84 21.08
C LEU A 158 -5.63 5.14 20.87
N LEU A 159 -6.70 5.09 20.08
CA LEU A 159 -7.57 6.26 19.85
C LEU A 159 -8.22 6.77 21.13
N ARG A 160 -8.65 5.89 22.02
CA ARG A 160 -9.22 6.30 23.31
C ARG A 160 -8.18 7.00 24.19
N GLN A 161 -6.93 6.53 24.20
CA GLN A 161 -5.85 7.18 24.95
C GLN A 161 -5.43 8.52 24.32
N LEU A 162 -5.50 8.64 23.00
CA LEU A 162 -5.16 9.85 22.26
C LEU A 162 -6.25 10.93 22.31
N THR A 163 -7.53 10.54 22.31
CA THR A 163 -8.67 11.49 22.24
C THR A 163 -9.41 11.68 23.56
N GLY A 164 -9.39 10.68 24.45
CA GLY A 164 -10.10 10.71 25.73
C GLY A 164 -9.62 11.81 26.69
N PRO A 165 -8.30 11.95 26.94
CA PRO A 165 -7.77 13.02 27.78
C PRO A 165 -8.16 14.41 27.27
N LEU A 166 -8.14 14.63 25.95
CA LEU A 166 -8.47 15.92 25.32
C LEU A 166 -9.94 16.35 25.51
N LYS A 167 -10.83 15.42 25.90
CA LYS A 167 -12.25 15.70 26.15
C LYS A 167 -12.59 15.91 27.63
N THR A 168 -11.83 15.29 28.52
CA THR A 168 -12.22 15.13 29.94
C THR A 168 -11.34 15.92 30.90
N MET A 169 -10.07 16.14 30.55
CA MET A 169 -9.09 16.78 31.43
C MET A 169 -8.92 18.27 31.08
N PRO A 170 -8.36 19.07 32.01
CA PRO A 170 -7.94 20.44 31.72
C PRO A 170 -6.95 20.50 30.54
N LYS A 171 -7.01 21.59 29.77
CA LYS A 171 -6.28 21.75 28.50
C LYS A 171 -4.79 21.38 28.58
N GLU A 172 -4.08 21.90 29.59
CA GLU A 172 -2.62 21.75 29.70
C GLU A 172 -2.22 20.32 30.08
N GLU A 173 -2.90 19.75 31.09
CA GLU A 173 -2.69 18.36 31.53
C GLU A 173 -3.05 17.35 30.44
N ALA A 174 -4.14 17.60 29.72
CA ALA A 174 -4.57 16.76 28.61
C ALA A 174 -3.55 16.72 27.47
N VAL A 175 -3.01 17.88 27.09
CA VAL A 175 -2.00 17.99 26.04
C VAL A 175 -0.72 17.29 26.47
N GLN A 176 -0.27 17.51 27.71
CA GLN A 176 0.95 16.88 28.22
C GLN A 176 0.84 15.35 28.19
N LYS A 177 -0.27 14.80 28.70
CA LYS A 177 -0.50 13.35 28.72
C LYS A 177 -0.52 12.71 27.33
N VAL A 178 -1.14 13.39 26.36
CA VAL A 178 -1.19 12.88 24.97
C VAL A 178 0.18 12.97 24.30
N VAL A 179 0.91 14.06 24.52
CA VAL A 179 2.28 14.20 24.00
C VAL A 179 3.18 13.11 24.60
N GLU A 180 3.18 12.92 25.92
CA GLU A 180 3.95 11.84 26.56
C GLU A 180 3.61 10.45 26.01
N PHE A 181 2.32 10.18 25.75
CA PHE A 181 1.90 8.94 25.12
C PHE A 181 2.44 8.80 23.70
N MET A 182 2.38 9.86 22.89
CA MET A 182 2.97 9.89 21.55
C MET A 182 4.48 9.64 21.60
N ASP A 183 5.20 10.23 22.55
CA ASP A 183 6.64 10.05 22.73
C ASP A 183 6.99 8.61 23.12
N THR A 184 6.20 8.05 24.05
CA THR A 184 6.38 6.67 24.55
C THR A 184 6.33 5.67 23.41
N TYR A 185 5.34 5.79 22.52
CA TYR A 185 5.15 4.91 21.36
C TYR A 185 5.81 5.43 20.08
N SER A 186 6.65 6.47 20.17
CA SER A 186 7.33 7.09 19.02
C SER A 186 6.40 7.50 17.87
N LEU A 187 5.16 7.90 18.20
CA LEU A 187 4.15 8.35 17.26
C LEU A 187 4.42 9.78 16.82
N SER A 188 4.29 9.99 15.51
CA SER A 188 4.32 11.30 14.90
C SER A 188 2.95 11.99 14.89
N GLN A 189 2.94 13.29 14.59
CA GLN A 189 1.68 14.01 14.34
C GLN A 189 0.91 13.41 13.15
N GLU A 190 1.63 12.94 12.12
CA GLU A 190 1.05 12.28 10.95
C GLU A 190 0.42 10.92 11.31
N ASP A 191 1.03 10.17 12.23
CA ASP A 191 0.47 8.91 12.73
C ASP A 191 -0.81 9.13 13.51
N PHE A 192 -0.86 10.19 14.34
CA PHE A 192 -2.07 10.55 15.06
C PHE A 192 -3.22 10.87 14.09
N ASP A 193 -2.96 11.68 13.07
CA ASP A 193 -3.97 12.01 12.05
C ASP A 193 -4.39 10.76 11.27
N THR A 194 -3.44 9.87 10.97
CA THR A 194 -3.69 8.57 10.33
C THR A 194 -4.59 7.67 11.17
N LEU A 195 -4.30 7.50 12.47
CA LEU A 195 -5.13 6.71 13.39
C LEU A 195 -6.57 7.24 13.44
N VAL A 196 -6.73 8.57 13.42
CA VAL A 196 -8.04 9.24 13.38
C VAL A 196 -8.73 9.03 12.03
N GLU A 197 -8.02 9.05 10.90
CA GLU A 197 -8.59 8.77 9.57
C GLU A 197 -9.05 7.32 9.46
N LEU A 198 -8.24 6.36 9.93
CA LEU A 198 -8.53 4.93 9.88
C LEU A 198 -9.74 4.50 10.73
N SER A 199 -10.14 5.31 11.70
CA SER A 199 -11.27 5.05 12.59
C SER A 199 -12.59 5.67 12.15
N LYS A 200 -12.63 6.30 10.97
CA LYS A 200 -13.88 6.83 10.41
C LYS A 200 -14.70 5.69 9.79
N PHE A 201 -15.72 5.25 10.50
CA PHE A 201 -16.69 4.28 10.02
C PHE A 201 -18.03 4.96 9.70
N LYS A 202 -18.69 4.53 8.62
CA LYS A 202 -20.02 5.04 8.26
C LYS A 202 -21.00 4.78 9.42
N GLY A 203 -21.71 5.83 9.86
CA GLY A 203 -22.68 5.73 10.95
C GLY A 203 -22.09 5.86 12.36
N HIS A 204 -20.78 6.04 12.50
CA HIS A 204 -20.13 6.29 13.79
C HIS A 204 -19.66 7.74 13.92
N PRO A 205 -19.77 8.37 15.10
CA PRO A 205 -19.27 9.72 15.34
C PRO A 205 -17.74 9.75 15.20
N ASN A 206 -17.17 10.87 14.75
CA ASN A 206 -15.72 10.94 14.64
C ASN A 206 -15.11 10.98 16.05
N PRO A 207 -13.98 10.30 16.28
CA PRO A 207 -13.29 10.33 17.57
C PRO A 207 -12.93 11.76 18.02
N MET A 208 -12.73 12.66 17.06
CA MET A 208 -12.34 14.07 17.26
C MET A 208 -13.51 15.03 17.49
N ASP A 209 -14.75 14.55 17.38
CA ASP A 209 -15.93 15.37 17.63
C ASP A 209 -16.05 15.68 19.13
N GLY A 210 -16.30 16.95 19.46
CA GLY A 210 -16.38 17.46 20.84
C GLY A 210 -15.07 18.04 21.40
N ILE A 211 -13.95 17.96 20.69
CA ILE A 211 -12.68 18.58 21.13
C ILE A 211 -12.60 20.03 20.63
N GLN A 212 -12.39 20.98 21.55
CA GLN A 212 -12.27 22.40 21.21
C GLN A 212 -11.08 22.66 20.26
N PRO A 213 -11.23 23.51 19.23
CA PRO A 213 -10.14 23.86 18.32
C PRO A 213 -8.89 24.40 19.02
N ALA A 214 -9.06 25.13 20.12
CA ALA A 214 -7.96 25.67 20.93
C ALA A 214 -7.11 24.59 21.63
N VAL A 215 -7.68 23.41 21.90
CA VAL A 215 -6.97 22.26 22.48
C VAL A 215 -6.17 21.54 21.39
N LYS A 216 -6.74 21.39 20.19
CA LYS A 216 -6.04 20.81 19.03
C LYS A 216 -4.81 21.63 18.64
N SER A 217 -4.94 22.96 18.59
CA SER A 217 -3.81 23.83 18.26
C SER A 217 -2.73 23.81 19.35
N ALA A 218 -3.12 23.70 20.62
CA ALA A 218 -2.18 23.56 21.73
C ALA A 218 -1.42 22.23 21.67
N LEU A 219 -2.10 21.12 21.32
CA LEU A 219 -1.46 19.82 21.12
C LEU A 219 -0.38 19.88 20.05
N THR A 220 -0.69 20.44 18.88
CA THR A 220 0.30 20.57 17.78
C THR A 220 1.48 21.45 18.17
N LYS A 221 1.24 22.54 18.94
CA LYS A 221 2.32 23.42 19.42
C LYS A 221 3.21 22.70 20.44
N ALA A 222 2.62 22.03 21.43
CA ALA A 222 3.36 21.29 22.44
C ALA A 222 4.18 20.13 21.84
N TYR A 223 3.59 19.39 20.90
CA TYR A 223 4.29 18.34 20.16
C TYR A 223 5.52 18.89 19.43
N LYS A 224 5.38 20.00 18.70
CA LYS A 224 6.51 20.63 17.97
C LYS A 224 7.59 21.14 18.90
N GLN A 225 7.21 21.76 20.02
CA GLN A 225 8.16 22.26 21.02
C GLN A 225 8.95 21.13 21.68
N GLY A 226 8.31 19.99 21.95
CA GLY A 226 8.99 18.78 22.46
C GLY A 226 9.84 18.06 21.42
N SER A 227 9.67 18.33 20.12
CA SER A 227 10.37 17.59 19.06
C SER A 227 11.90 17.75 19.08
N SER A 228 12.43 18.87 19.58
CA SER A 228 13.88 19.10 19.72
C SER A 228 14.53 18.25 20.81
N SER A 229 13.74 17.84 21.81
CA SER A 229 14.19 17.00 22.94
C SER A 229 13.91 15.51 22.71
N ARG A 230 13.16 15.15 21.67
CA ARG A 230 12.66 13.79 21.50
C ARG A 230 13.74 12.87 20.93
N VAL A 231 13.87 11.69 21.52
CA VAL A 231 14.68 10.62 20.96
C VAL A 231 13.96 10.06 19.74
N VAL A 232 14.46 10.41 18.56
CA VAL A 232 13.96 9.85 17.30
C VAL A 232 14.46 8.42 17.18
N ARG A 233 13.55 7.44 17.29
CA ARG A 233 13.88 6.01 17.20
C ARG A 233 13.66 5.38 15.82
N SER A 234 12.93 6.07 14.94
CA SER A 234 12.66 5.63 13.57
C SER A 234 13.50 6.44 12.58
N ALA A 235 14.14 5.77 11.62
CA ALA A 235 15.00 6.42 10.63
C ALA A 235 14.27 7.50 9.80
N ASP A 236 13.00 7.25 9.46
CA ASP A 236 12.14 8.15 8.67
C ASP A 236 11.84 9.49 9.35
N LEU A 237 11.98 9.53 10.68
CA LEU A 237 11.73 10.72 11.50
C LEU A 237 13.03 11.54 11.74
N ILE A 238 14.19 11.07 11.27
CA ILE A 238 15.47 11.77 11.41
C ILE A 238 15.56 12.87 10.36
N ASN A 239 15.56 14.13 10.81
CA ASN A 239 15.76 15.28 9.92
C ASN A 239 17.26 15.59 9.81
N ILE A 240 17.92 15.08 8.76
CA ILE A 240 19.35 15.35 8.51
C ILE A 240 19.48 16.72 7.82
N PRO A 241 20.20 17.70 8.40
CA PRO A 241 20.41 19.01 7.78
C PRO A 241 21.09 18.86 6.40
N GLY A 242 20.53 19.48 5.37
CA GLY A 242 21.05 19.43 3.99
C GLY A 242 20.44 18.32 3.11
N MET A 243 19.75 17.34 3.71
CA MET A 243 18.95 16.37 2.97
C MET A 243 17.52 16.94 2.91
N LYS A 244 17.13 17.52 1.77
CA LYS A 244 15.71 17.84 1.52
C LYS A 244 14.95 16.56 1.83
N LYS A 245 14.00 16.59 2.78
CA LYS A 245 13.04 15.50 2.95
C LYS A 245 12.62 15.15 1.54
N THR A 246 12.93 13.95 1.07
CA THR A 246 12.37 13.49 -0.19
C THR A 246 10.89 13.42 0.10
N LEU A 247 10.17 14.52 -0.15
CA LEU A 247 8.73 14.61 -0.11
C LEU A 247 8.29 13.36 -0.85
N LYS A 248 7.76 12.36 -0.12
CA LYS A 248 7.64 10.99 -0.60
C LYS A 248 7.01 11.05 -2.00
N LYS A 249 7.85 11.01 -3.05
CA LYS A 249 7.48 10.75 -4.45
C LYS A 249 6.99 9.29 -4.59
N ARG A 250 6.62 8.64 -3.47
CA ARG A 250 5.88 7.39 -3.41
C ARG A 250 4.42 7.53 -3.83
N VAL A 251 3.96 8.75 -4.11
CA VAL A 251 2.70 9.00 -4.85
C VAL A 251 2.91 8.96 -6.38
N ALA A 252 4.15 8.98 -6.89
CA ALA A 252 4.41 8.90 -8.34
C ALA A 252 4.93 7.52 -8.80
N ALA A 253 5.50 6.70 -7.90
CA ALA A 253 5.71 5.27 -8.14
C ALA A 253 4.41 4.45 -7.91
N ILE A 254 3.26 5.06 -8.20
CA ILE A 254 1.93 4.44 -8.17
C ILE A 254 1.76 3.72 -9.50
N LEU A 255 2.10 2.44 -9.56
CA LEU A 255 1.47 1.42 -10.42
C LEU A 255 2.13 0.03 -10.35
N GLU A 256 3.20 -0.16 -9.58
CA GLU A 256 3.77 -1.51 -9.45
C GLU A 256 3.05 -2.29 -8.32
N PRO A 257 2.41 -3.43 -8.63
CA PRO A 257 1.91 -4.32 -7.60
C PRO A 257 3.10 -4.85 -6.82
N LEU A 258 3.05 -4.70 -5.49
CA LEU A 258 3.92 -5.45 -4.57
C LEU A 258 3.59 -6.92 -4.77
N ASP A 259 4.33 -7.59 -5.65
CA ASP A 259 4.27 -9.03 -5.82
C ASP A 259 4.98 -9.67 -4.62
N GLU A 260 4.21 -10.38 -3.82
CA GLU A 260 4.70 -11.30 -2.80
C GLU A 260 5.45 -12.42 -3.55
N SER A 261 6.76 -12.32 -3.69
CA SER A 261 7.58 -13.42 -4.20
C SER A 261 8.91 -13.55 -3.44
N LEU A 262 9.13 -14.78 -2.96
CA LEU A 262 10.41 -15.31 -2.51
C LEU A 262 11.42 -15.38 -3.67
N PRO A 263 12.73 -15.46 -3.39
CA PRO A 263 13.77 -15.03 -4.31
C PRO A 263 14.13 -16.15 -5.30
N GLU A 264 14.25 -15.79 -6.58
CA GLU A 264 15.21 -16.45 -7.46
C GLU A 264 16.01 -15.42 -8.25
N GLU A 265 17.32 -15.64 -8.25
CA GLU A 265 18.34 -14.87 -8.95
C GLU A 265 18.09 -14.81 -10.46
N THR A 266 18.24 -13.63 -11.05
CA THR A 266 19.24 -13.36 -12.11
C THR A 266 19.15 -11.90 -12.51
N GLY A 267 20.26 -11.17 -12.34
CA GLY A 267 20.33 -9.75 -12.64
C GLY A 267 20.51 -9.47 -14.13
N VAL A 268 20.09 -8.29 -14.57
CA VAL A 268 20.89 -7.35 -15.37
C VAL A 268 20.36 -5.94 -15.08
N ALA A 269 21.26 -5.05 -14.68
CA ALA A 269 20.99 -3.62 -14.50
C ALA A 269 21.01 -2.90 -15.85
N SER A 270 20.15 -1.90 -16.02
CA SER A 270 20.41 -0.80 -16.97
C SER A 270 19.80 0.48 -16.42
N ALA A 271 20.69 1.39 -16.05
CA ALA A 271 20.38 2.76 -15.65
C ALA A 271 20.46 3.64 -16.91
N GLU A 272 19.44 4.46 -17.14
CA GLU A 272 19.57 5.67 -17.93
C GLU A 272 19.11 6.84 -17.08
N GLY A 273 19.97 7.86 -17.04
CA GLY A 273 19.75 9.09 -16.30
C GLY A 273 18.90 10.07 -17.09
N ASP A 274 18.38 11.06 -16.36
CA ASP A 274 18.17 12.38 -16.93
C ASP A 274 18.36 13.41 -15.82
N GLU A 275 19.30 14.31 -16.08
CA GLU A 275 19.58 15.50 -15.30
C GLU A 275 18.65 16.60 -15.81
N GLU A 276 17.80 17.17 -14.95
CA GLU A 276 17.27 18.51 -15.18
C GLU A 276 17.49 19.37 -13.95
N GLU A 277 18.44 20.29 -14.09
CA GLU A 277 18.58 21.50 -13.29
C GLU A 277 17.37 22.40 -13.51
N LEU A 278 16.68 22.78 -12.43
CA LEU A 278 15.86 23.98 -12.40
C LEU A 278 16.12 24.71 -11.09
N SER A 279 16.86 25.80 -11.22
CA SER A 279 17.07 26.85 -10.24
C SER A 279 15.76 27.61 -10.00
N ASP A 280 15.40 27.82 -8.73
CA ASP A 280 14.78 29.09 -8.36
C ASP A 280 15.12 29.46 -6.92
N ALA A 281 15.45 30.74 -6.75
CA ALA A 281 15.93 31.36 -5.54
C ALA A 281 14.78 32.05 -4.78
N GLU A 282 15.08 32.44 -3.54
CA GLU A 282 14.32 33.35 -2.67
C GLU A 282 13.20 32.71 -1.81
N ASN A 283 13.46 32.48 -0.53
CA ASN A 283 13.40 33.58 0.44
C ASN A 283 14.03 33.20 1.78
N ASP A 284 14.77 34.17 2.30
CA ASP A 284 15.44 34.25 3.58
C ASP A 284 14.41 34.33 4.72
N ASP A 285 14.66 33.65 5.85
CA ASP A 285 14.20 34.17 7.14
C ASP A 285 15.09 33.66 8.29
N GLU A 286 16.03 34.55 8.62
CA GLU A 286 16.53 34.96 9.93
C GLU A 286 16.79 33.93 11.06
N LEU A 287 18.05 33.99 11.51
CA LEU A 287 18.74 33.30 12.59
C LEU A 287 18.07 33.37 13.98
N VAL A 288 18.13 32.26 14.72
CA VAL A 288 18.27 32.27 16.19
C VAL A 288 19.42 31.33 16.61
N PRO A 289 20.40 31.79 17.41
CA PRO A 289 21.54 30.99 17.86
C PRO A 289 21.16 30.19 19.12
N GLY A 290 21.62 28.95 19.23
CA GLY A 290 21.46 28.17 20.46
C GLY A 290 21.77 26.70 20.28
N ASP A 291 23.01 26.33 20.61
CA ASP A 291 23.50 24.95 20.72
C ASP A 291 22.57 24.08 21.56
N SER A 292 21.86 23.15 20.92
CA SER A 292 21.39 21.92 21.56
C SER A 292 21.24 20.84 20.49
N LYS A 293 22.34 20.14 20.21
CA LYS A 293 22.32 18.93 19.38
C LYS A 293 21.41 17.88 20.05
N PRO A 294 20.48 17.25 19.33
CA PRO A 294 19.73 16.11 19.87
C PRO A 294 20.70 14.96 20.18
N LYS A 295 20.54 14.34 21.35
CA LYS A 295 21.33 13.16 21.75
C LYS A 295 20.97 11.99 20.84
N LEU A 296 21.87 11.69 19.90
CA LEU A 296 21.86 10.46 19.12
C LEU A 296 22.38 9.32 20.01
N ASP A 297 21.55 8.33 20.32
CA ASP A 297 21.94 7.15 21.11
C ASP A 297 22.62 6.06 20.26
N LEU A 298 23.02 6.39 19.03
CA LEU A 298 23.75 5.48 18.12
C LEU A 298 25.25 5.33 18.49
N GLN A 299 25.72 5.95 19.57
CA GLN A 299 27.12 5.89 20.00
C GLN A 299 27.36 5.10 21.29
N SER A 300 26.32 4.56 21.94
CA SER A 300 26.45 3.85 23.23
C SER A 300 26.64 2.32 23.10
N ASP A 301 26.34 1.72 21.95
CA ASP A 301 26.48 0.27 21.73
C ASP A 301 27.67 -0.10 20.82
N ASN A 302 28.89 0.28 21.24
CA ASN A 302 30.12 -0.23 20.65
C ASN A 302 30.73 -1.36 21.50
N LYS A 303 30.11 -2.54 21.50
CA LYS A 303 30.83 -3.80 21.75
C LYS A 303 30.35 -4.90 20.79
N LYS A 304 31.21 -5.15 19.79
CA LYS A 304 31.26 -6.28 18.85
C LYS A 304 30.42 -6.14 17.57
N GLY A 305 31.03 -5.60 16.52
CA GLY A 305 30.53 -5.72 15.15
C GLY A 305 31.40 -4.99 14.12
N ILE A 306 32.17 -5.75 13.34
CA ILE A 306 32.79 -5.48 12.02
C ILE A 306 33.18 -4.02 11.70
N GLN A 307 34.49 -3.78 11.67
CA GLN A 307 35.10 -2.54 11.19
C GLN A 307 35.05 -2.49 9.66
N VAL A 308 34.09 -1.75 9.10
CA VAL A 308 34.04 -1.46 7.66
C VAL A 308 34.88 -0.21 7.39
N GLN A 309 36.05 -0.38 6.77
CA GLN A 309 36.86 0.74 6.27
C GLN A 309 36.19 1.34 5.03
N LEU A 310 35.54 2.49 5.20
CA LEU A 310 35.13 3.35 4.09
C LEU A 310 36.29 4.29 3.74
N ASN A 311 37.03 3.96 2.69
CA ASN A 311 37.99 4.89 2.09
C ASN A 311 37.22 5.99 1.33
N LEU A 312 36.91 7.11 1.99
CA LEU A 312 36.51 8.33 1.29
C LEU A 312 37.75 8.98 0.68
N LYS A 313 37.84 8.91 -0.65
CA LYS A 313 38.87 9.57 -1.46
C LYS A 313 38.51 11.07 -1.56
N SER A 314 39.12 11.91 -0.73
CA SER A 314 39.05 13.37 -0.91
C SER A 314 39.86 13.75 -2.15
N ASN A 315 39.21 14.43 -3.10
CA ASN A 315 39.85 14.93 -4.31
C ASN A 315 40.63 16.20 -3.96
N GLY A 316 41.96 16.13 -3.99
CA GLY A 316 42.87 17.27 -3.82
C GLY A 316 44.11 17.06 -4.69
N ASN A 317 44.30 17.97 -5.64
CA ASN A 317 45.36 17.98 -6.66
C ASN A 317 46.79 18.01 -6.06
N GLY A 318 47.73 17.25 -6.66
CA GLY A 318 49.17 17.37 -6.36
C GLY A 318 50.07 16.29 -6.98
N SER A 319 50.48 16.51 -8.23
CA SER A 319 51.66 16.05 -9.00
C SER A 319 52.53 14.82 -8.61
N SER A 320 52.70 13.98 -9.65
CA SER A 320 53.93 13.31 -10.16
C SER A 320 54.67 12.21 -9.37
N ALA A 321 54.62 10.98 -9.88
CA ALA A 321 55.81 10.25 -10.38
C ALA A 321 55.42 8.92 -11.04
N LYS A 322 55.79 8.75 -12.31
CA LYS A 322 55.76 7.49 -13.07
C LYS A 322 56.81 6.51 -12.53
N LYS A 323 56.48 5.22 -12.45
CA LYS A 323 57.35 4.12 -12.90
C LYS A 323 56.54 2.83 -13.08
N ALA A 324 56.64 2.24 -14.27
CA ALA A 324 56.17 0.90 -14.62
C ALA A 324 57.40 -0.06 -14.69
N PRO A 325 57.26 -1.34 -15.10
CA PRO A 325 57.32 -2.49 -14.20
C PRO A 325 58.56 -3.38 -14.46
N ALA A 326 58.83 -4.35 -13.58
CA ALA A 326 59.83 -5.39 -13.83
C ALA A 326 59.29 -6.78 -13.43
N ALA A 327 59.53 -7.73 -14.32
CA ALA A 327 59.07 -9.11 -14.29
C ALA A 327 60.12 -10.06 -13.68
N ARG A 328 59.63 -11.28 -13.40
CA ARG A 328 60.27 -12.61 -13.57
C ARG A 328 60.96 -13.29 -12.38
N SER A 329 60.47 -14.50 -12.11
CA SER A 329 61.16 -15.80 -11.86
C SER A 329 60.50 -16.54 -10.68
N LYS A 330 60.41 -17.87 -10.56
CA LYS A 330 60.70 -19.07 -11.37
C LYS A 330 59.97 -20.23 -10.64
N ALA A 331 59.44 -21.22 -11.36
CA ALA A 331 59.00 -22.53 -10.81
C ALA A 331 60.21 -23.44 -10.47
N PRO A 332 60.05 -24.58 -9.75
CA PRO A 332 59.49 -25.85 -10.30
C PRO A 332 58.60 -26.60 -9.26
N GLY A 333 57.84 -27.67 -9.49
CA GLY A 333 57.61 -28.63 -10.58
C GLY A 333 57.28 -30.02 -9.99
N SER A 334 56.14 -30.64 -10.33
CA SER A 334 55.94 -32.11 -10.42
C SER A 334 54.57 -32.39 -11.08
N ALA A 335 54.53 -32.85 -12.33
CA ALA A 335 54.21 -34.24 -12.72
C ALA A 335 52.90 -34.78 -12.09
N GLY A 336 51.85 -35.23 -12.79
CA GLY A 336 51.64 -35.54 -14.20
C GLY A 336 50.67 -36.74 -14.27
N LYS A 337 49.57 -36.64 -15.03
CA LYS A 337 49.00 -37.71 -15.86
C LYS A 337 47.72 -37.24 -16.56
N ALA A 338 47.75 -37.33 -17.88
CA ALA A 338 46.61 -37.26 -18.78
C ALA A 338 46.27 -38.68 -19.27
N VAL A 339 44.97 -38.98 -19.43
CA VAL A 339 44.38 -39.88 -20.44
C VAL A 339 42.93 -39.34 -20.61
N GLY A 340 42.54 -38.69 -21.72
CA GLY A 340 41.96 -39.29 -22.93
C GLY A 340 40.50 -39.71 -22.68
N GLY A 341 39.43 -39.30 -23.38
CA GLY A 341 39.23 -38.75 -24.71
C GLY A 341 38.01 -39.46 -25.35
N SER A 342 37.25 -38.77 -26.22
CA SER A 342 36.07 -39.22 -27.01
C SER A 342 34.71 -39.15 -26.29
N GLY A 343 33.62 -38.56 -26.79
CA GLY A 343 33.24 -38.17 -28.15
C GLY A 343 31.96 -38.90 -28.55
N GLY A 344 30.85 -38.20 -28.88
CA GLY A 344 29.68 -38.85 -29.48
C GLY A 344 28.34 -38.10 -29.43
N LYS A 345 27.99 -37.45 -30.55
CA LYS A 345 26.62 -37.05 -30.95
C LYS A 345 25.66 -38.25 -30.99
N ARG A 346 24.37 -38.06 -30.67
CA ARG A 346 23.25 -38.39 -31.57
C ARG A 346 21.86 -37.93 -31.08
N LYS A 347 21.10 -37.41 -32.05
CA LYS A 347 19.65 -37.16 -32.07
C LYS A 347 18.82 -38.36 -31.60
N ARG A 348 17.68 -38.06 -30.98
CA ARG A 348 16.38 -38.39 -31.56
C ARG A 348 15.33 -37.38 -31.14
#